data_AF-A0A8J7W5V9-F1
#
_entry.id   AF-A0A8J7W5V9-F1
#
_cell.length_a   1.000
_cell.length_b   1.000
_cell.length_c   1.000
_cell.angle_alpha   90.00
_cell.angle_beta   90.00
_cell.angle_gamma   90.00
#
_symmetry.space_group_name_H-M   'P 1'
#
loop_
_entity.id
_entity.type
_entity.pdbx_description
1 polymer ?
#
loop_
_entity_poly.entity_id
_entity_poly.type
_entity_poly.pdbx_seq_one_letter_code
_entity_poly.pdbx_strand_id
1 'polypeptide(L)'
;MSSITLTAVGDILLKTNDNSDPFYMVRESLSEGNIVFGNLETVLSQSPVRAKKAHVLYEDPEKVRYLKDPGFDVVNVANNQILDLWVEGFHDILNVLEQNLISYVGGGHSKNENRPVIIERNNIKLGFPGYISGRWRVPKEIAINKIQEREVLRDIAQPKKSCDHVIVSLHWGIEHVLYPSPDQIDLGHRLIDEGASVILGHHPDALQGIEEYHGDLIAYSLGNFPFEHKPPFGKPDQSMSQSVNIEIKRVCEYSMIACTINENFASQVAYEREEEDIRKDILQISDSTTNGLENPTWWYKEIVDLYLTGNMKKYEKRIGNETLKPLVECIVWLMTSFCIKCYQGFLRRRTDELNME
;
A
#
# COMPACT_ATOMS: atom_id res chain seq x y z
N MET A 1 23.33 22.27 -8.68
CA MET A 1 22.98 21.40 -7.54
C MET A 1 22.58 20.07 -8.14
N SER A 2 23.05 18.95 -7.61
CA SER A 2 22.51 17.63 -7.96
C SER A 2 21.05 17.58 -7.50
N SER A 3 20.19 16.97 -8.31
CA SER A 3 18.80 16.66 -7.96
C SER A 3 18.52 15.24 -8.41
N ILE A 4 17.59 14.60 -7.72
CA ILE A 4 17.08 13.28 -8.06
C ILE A 4 15.58 13.36 -7.95
N THR A 5 14.91 12.66 -8.86
CA THR A 5 13.47 12.55 -8.82
C THR A 5 13.10 11.09 -8.53
N LEU A 6 12.22 10.88 -7.56
CA LEU A 6 11.61 9.60 -7.27
C LEU A 6 10.14 9.65 -7.68
N THR A 7 9.72 8.80 -8.62
CA THR A 7 8.31 8.57 -8.96
C THR A 7 7.83 7.33 -8.22
N ALA A 8 6.95 7.50 -7.25
CA ALA A 8 6.35 6.41 -6.50
C ALA A 8 4.89 6.21 -6.91
N VAL A 9 4.50 4.96 -7.14
CA VAL A 9 3.14 4.56 -7.52
C VAL A 9 2.55 3.61 -6.48
N GLY A 10 1.23 3.45 -6.49
CA GLY A 10 0.50 2.61 -5.55
C GLY A 10 0.63 1.09 -5.73
N ASP A 11 -0.43 0.37 -5.35
CA ASP A 11 -0.48 -1.09 -5.37
C ASP A 11 -0.62 -1.63 -6.80
N ILE A 12 0.42 -2.34 -7.26
CA ILE A 12 0.54 -2.79 -8.65
C ILE A 12 -0.12 -4.16 -8.84
N LEU A 13 -1.23 -4.16 -9.58
CA LEU A 13 -1.82 -5.36 -10.16
C LEU A 13 -1.58 -5.38 -11.68
N LEU A 14 -0.91 -6.42 -12.18
CA LEU A 14 -0.52 -6.48 -13.59
C LEU A 14 -1.61 -7.00 -14.53
N LYS A 15 -2.76 -7.38 -13.97
CA LYS A 15 -3.84 -8.03 -14.72
C LYS A 15 -4.80 -7.00 -15.30
N THR A 16 -4.92 -7.01 -16.62
CA THR A 16 -5.88 -6.23 -17.41
C THR A 16 -6.92 -7.17 -18.04
N ASN A 17 -8.08 -6.64 -18.40
CA ASN A 17 -9.17 -7.45 -18.99
C ASN A 17 -8.78 -8.11 -20.32
N ASP A 18 -7.94 -7.44 -21.11
CA ASP A 18 -7.53 -7.85 -22.45
C ASP A 18 -6.07 -8.34 -22.51
N ASN A 19 -5.41 -8.51 -21.36
CA ASN A 19 -3.99 -8.82 -21.22
C ASN A 19 -3.04 -7.78 -21.84
N SER A 20 -3.50 -6.56 -22.11
CA SER A 20 -2.64 -5.44 -22.52
C SER A 20 -1.72 -4.96 -21.39
N ASP A 21 -0.75 -4.12 -21.74
CA ASP A 21 0.11 -3.46 -20.76
C ASP A 21 -0.72 -2.53 -19.85
N PRO A 22 -0.76 -2.73 -18.53
CA PRO A 22 -1.50 -1.88 -17.59
C PRO A 22 -1.06 -0.42 -17.55
N PHE A 23 0.16 -0.10 -17.99
CA PHE A 23 0.77 1.22 -17.84
C PHE A 23 0.87 2.02 -19.13
N TYR A 24 0.33 1.54 -20.25
CA TYR A 24 0.56 2.15 -21.56
C TYR A 24 0.17 3.64 -21.65
N MET A 25 -0.83 4.10 -20.89
CA MET A 25 -1.29 5.50 -20.87
C MET A 25 -0.54 6.39 -19.87
N VAL A 26 0.23 5.80 -18.97
CA VAL A 26 1.00 6.51 -17.93
C VAL A 26 2.51 6.35 -18.10
N ARG A 27 2.95 5.56 -19.08
CA ARG A 27 4.36 5.21 -19.32
C ARG A 27 5.28 6.42 -19.44
N GLU A 28 4.84 7.47 -20.13
CA GLU A 28 5.63 8.70 -20.28
C GLU A 28 5.84 9.39 -18.92
N SER A 29 4.80 9.43 -18.06
CA SER A 29 4.90 10.01 -16.72
C SER A 29 5.83 9.24 -15.77
N LEU A 30 6.14 7.98 -16.08
CA LEU A 30 7.02 7.13 -15.29
C LEU A 30 8.50 7.23 -15.73
N SER A 31 8.78 7.40 -17.03
CA SER A 31 10.07 7.00 -17.63
C SER A 31 11.17 8.08 -17.74
N GLU A 32 10.93 9.34 -17.40
CA GLU A 32 11.90 10.43 -17.63
C GLU A 32 12.87 10.66 -16.46
N GLY A 33 14.07 10.07 -16.48
CA GLY A 33 15.21 10.51 -15.64
C GLY A 33 15.06 10.30 -14.12
N ASN A 34 14.07 9.50 -13.72
CA ASN A 34 13.62 9.28 -12.34
C ASN A 34 14.06 7.91 -11.83
N ILE A 35 14.05 7.73 -10.50
CA ILE A 35 13.91 6.41 -9.90
C ILE A 35 12.41 6.09 -9.87
N VAL A 36 12.00 4.94 -10.38
CA VAL A 36 10.58 4.51 -10.34
C VAL A 36 10.40 3.41 -9.30
N PHE A 37 9.47 3.64 -8.36
CA PHE A 37 9.14 2.75 -7.26
C PHE A 37 7.65 2.34 -7.27
N GLY A 38 7.33 1.12 -6.86
CA GLY A 38 5.95 0.72 -6.56
C GLY A 38 5.83 -0.52 -5.65
N ASN A 39 4.62 -0.85 -5.21
CA ASN A 39 4.35 -2.05 -4.41
C ASN A 39 3.76 -3.16 -5.30
N LEU A 40 4.50 -4.25 -5.55
CA LEU A 40 4.13 -5.29 -6.51
C LEU A 40 3.29 -6.39 -5.85
N GLU A 41 1.98 -6.34 -6.05
CA GLU A 41 1.00 -7.28 -5.48
C GLU A 41 0.65 -8.46 -6.39
N THR A 42 1.25 -8.53 -7.58
CA THR A 42 1.07 -9.65 -8.50
C THR A 42 2.25 -10.60 -8.45
N VAL A 43 2.01 -11.86 -8.07
CA VAL A 43 3.04 -12.89 -8.10
C VAL A 43 3.33 -13.32 -9.54
N LEU A 44 4.56 -13.12 -10.01
CA LEU A 44 4.99 -13.54 -11.35
C LEU A 44 5.49 -14.99 -11.31
N SER A 45 4.61 -15.96 -11.57
CA SER A 45 4.91 -17.39 -11.47
C SER A 45 3.86 -18.24 -12.18
N GLN A 46 4.28 -19.43 -12.63
CA GLN A 46 3.40 -20.49 -13.14
C GLN A 46 3.18 -21.62 -12.12
N SER A 47 3.61 -21.47 -10.86
CA SER A 47 3.46 -22.50 -9.83
C SER A 47 1.98 -22.89 -9.67
N PRO A 48 1.65 -24.19 -9.60
CA PRO A 48 0.28 -24.65 -9.47
C PRO A 48 -0.27 -24.52 -8.04
N VAL A 49 0.60 -24.24 -7.05
CA VAL A 49 0.23 -24.29 -5.63
C VAL A 49 -0.36 -22.95 -5.19
N ARG A 50 -1.68 -22.90 -5.01
CA ARG A 50 -2.38 -21.65 -4.65
C ARG A 50 -2.69 -21.53 -3.16
N ALA A 51 -2.65 -20.31 -2.65
CA ALA A 51 -3.14 -19.97 -1.32
C ALA A 51 -4.66 -20.23 -1.21
N LYS A 52 -5.12 -20.65 -0.03
CA LYS A 52 -6.54 -20.87 0.25
C LYS A 52 -7.23 -19.56 0.65
N LYS A 53 -7.42 -18.65 -0.31
CA LYS A 53 -8.16 -17.39 -0.15
C LYS A 53 -9.04 -17.08 -1.37
N ALA A 54 -9.89 -16.07 -1.23
CA ALA A 54 -10.90 -15.74 -2.24
C ALA A 54 -10.31 -15.21 -3.55
N HIS A 55 -9.21 -14.46 -3.45
CA HIS A 55 -8.51 -13.85 -4.58
C HIS A 55 -7.05 -14.25 -4.50
N VAL A 56 -6.52 -14.80 -5.59
CA VAL A 56 -5.12 -15.21 -5.73
C VAL A 56 -4.57 -14.42 -6.91
N LEU A 57 -3.65 -13.50 -6.67
CA LEU A 57 -3.13 -12.54 -7.64
C LEU A 57 -1.79 -13.02 -8.18
N TYR A 58 -1.80 -13.51 -9.41
CA TYR A 58 -0.60 -13.97 -10.08
C TYR A 58 -0.71 -13.78 -11.59
N GLU A 59 0.45 -13.73 -12.25
CA GLU A 59 0.56 -13.55 -13.69
C GLU A 59 1.74 -14.34 -14.26
N ASP A 60 1.73 -14.51 -15.59
CA ASP A 60 2.84 -15.13 -16.29
C ASP A 60 4.15 -14.34 -16.08
N PRO A 61 5.29 -15.00 -15.78
CA PRO A 61 6.60 -14.35 -15.65
C PRO A 61 6.96 -13.37 -16.78
N GLU A 62 6.53 -13.61 -18.02
CA GLU A 62 6.77 -12.71 -19.15
C GLU A 62 6.15 -11.32 -18.97
N LYS A 63 5.10 -11.19 -18.13
CA LYS A 63 4.47 -9.90 -17.81
C LYS A 63 5.36 -8.98 -16.96
N VAL A 64 6.52 -9.44 -16.49
CA VAL A 64 7.58 -8.55 -15.95
C VAL A 64 7.95 -7.42 -16.92
N ARG A 65 7.75 -7.61 -18.23
CA ARG A 65 7.94 -6.56 -19.24
C ARG A 65 7.10 -5.30 -18.96
N TYR A 66 5.94 -5.44 -18.32
CA TYR A 66 5.09 -4.30 -17.95
C TYR A 66 5.73 -3.44 -16.86
N LEU A 67 6.65 -3.98 -16.06
CA LEU A 67 7.47 -3.20 -15.12
C LEU A 67 8.75 -2.69 -15.81
N LYS A 68 9.33 -3.50 -16.67
CA LYS A 68 10.59 -3.17 -17.36
C LYS A 68 10.44 -2.00 -18.35
N ASP A 69 9.40 -2.02 -19.17
CA ASP A 69 9.15 -1.03 -20.22
C ASP A 69 9.00 0.42 -19.70
N PRO A 70 8.22 0.70 -18.64
CA PRO A 70 8.17 2.04 -18.02
C PRO A 70 9.37 2.36 -17.12
N GLY A 71 10.28 1.39 -16.87
CA GLY A 71 11.54 1.62 -16.17
C GLY A 71 11.47 1.54 -14.64
N PHE A 72 10.70 0.61 -14.07
CA PHE A 72 10.74 0.37 -12.62
C PHE A 72 12.14 -0.01 -12.14
N ASP A 73 12.73 0.78 -11.24
CA ASP A 73 14.04 0.48 -10.65
C ASP A 73 13.91 -0.42 -9.42
N VAL A 74 12.85 -0.23 -8.62
CA VAL A 74 12.66 -0.92 -7.34
C VAL A 74 11.19 -1.19 -7.05
N VAL A 75 10.87 -2.38 -6.53
CA VAL A 75 9.52 -2.71 -6.05
C VAL A 75 9.54 -3.24 -4.62
N ASN A 76 8.52 -2.91 -3.82
CA ASN A 76 8.26 -3.62 -2.57
C ASN A 76 7.48 -4.90 -2.87
N VAL A 77 7.97 -6.03 -2.36
CA VAL A 77 7.29 -7.33 -2.42
C VAL A 77 6.73 -7.76 -1.06
N ALA A 78 7.02 -7.03 0.02
CA ALA A 78 6.39 -7.29 1.31
C ALA A 78 4.94 -6.79 1.29
N ASN A 79 4.03 -7.65 0.83
CA ASN A 79 2.59 -7.39 0.80
C ASN A 79 1.77 -8.68 1.03
N ASN A 80 0.46 -8.54 1.16
CA ASN A 80 -0.47 -9.60 1.53
C ASN A 80 -0.71 -10.62 0.40
N GLN A 81 -0.22 -10.35 -0.82
CA GLN A 81 -0.36 -11.21 -2.00
C GLN A 81 0.91 -12.01 -2.30
N ILE A 82 2.04 -11.70 -1.69
CA ILE A 82 3.33 -12.28 -2.09
C ILE A 82 3.42 -13.80 -1.92
N LEU A 83 2.56 -14.42 -1.10
CA LEU A 83 2.45 -15.87 -0.95
C LEU A 83 1.22 -16.49 -1.63
N ASP A 84 0.68 -15.82 -2.64
CA ASP A 84 -0.49 -16.30 -3.38
C ASP A 84 -0.24 -17.60 -4.12
N LEU A 85 1.00 -17.78 -4.57
CA LEU A 85 1.51 -19.04 -5.12
C LEU A 85 2.53 -19.72 -4.20
N TRP A 86 2.39 -19.48 -2.88
CA TRP A 86 3.25 -20.04 -1.83
C TRP A 86 4.75 -19.81 -2.05
N VAL A 87 5.60 -20.63 -1.42
CA VAL A 87 7.06 -20.48 -1.39
C VAL A 87 7.69 -20.59 -2.79
N GLU A 88 7.15 -21.45 -3.65
CA GLU A 88 7.66 -21.57 -5.03
C GLU A 88 7.39 -20.28 -5.82
N GLY A 89 6.15 -19.79 -5.81
CA GLY A 89 5.82 -18.52 -6.46
C GLY A 89 6.56 -17.31 -5.87
N PHE A 90 6.86 -17.33 -4.57
CA PHE A 90 7.71 -16.34 -3.93
C PHE A 90 9.13 -16.35 -4.51
N HIS A 91 9.76 -17.51 -4.68
CA HIS A 91 11.08 -17.58 -5.28
C HIS A 91 11.07 -17.20 -6.76
N ASP A 92 10.03 -17.62 -7.49
CA ASP A 92 9.86 -17.30 -8.90
C ASP A 92 9.82 -15.79 -9.16
N ILE A 93 8.98 -15.05 -8.41
CA ILE A 93 8.89 -13.59 -8.59
C ILE A 93 10.24 -12.90 -8.30
N LEU A 94 10.96 -13.31 -7.25
CA LEU A 94 12.27 -12.74 -6.96
C LEU A 94 13.27 -13.01 -8.10
N ASN A 95 13.34 -14.26 -8.57
CA ASN A 95 14.19 -14.62 -9.71
C ASN A 95 13.85 -13.82 -10.98
N VAL A 96 12.55 -13.61 -11.25
CA VAL A 96 12.06 -12.85 -12.40
C VAL A 96 12.48 -11.39 -12.32
N LEU A 97 12.41 -10.78 -11.14
CA LEU A 97 12.86 -9.40 -10.90
C LEU A 97 14.38 -9.27 -11.09
N GLU A 98 15.17 -10.20 -10.52
CA GLU A 98 16.64 -10.23 -10.67
C GLU A 98 17.09 -10.37 -12.11
N GLN A 99 16.49 -11.31 -12.85
CA GLN A 99 16.81 -11.54 -14.27
C GLN A 99 16.48 -10.35 -15.15
N ASN A 100 15.55 -9.49 -14.71
CA ASN A 100 15.14 -8.28 -15.43
C ASN A 100 15.77 -6.99 -14.88
N LEU A 101 16.71 -7.11 -13.94
CA LEU A 101 17.42 -5.99 -13.32
C LEU A 101 16.50 -4.99 -12.60
N ILE A 102 15.39 -5.50 -12.05
CA ILE A 102 14.47 -4.74 -11.19
C ILE A 102 14.82 -5.09 -9.75
N SER A 103 15.20 -4.10 -8.95
CA SER A 103 15.50 -4.33 -7.54
C SER A 103 14.22 -4.63 -6.77
N TYR A 104 14.31 -5.40 -5.69
CA TYR A 104 13.17 -5.62 -4.80
C TYR A 104 13.55 -5.44 -3.33
N VAL A 105 12.56 -5.07 -2.52
CA VAL A 105 12.70 -4.86 -1.09
C VAL A 105 11.58 -5.56 -0.33
N GLY A 106 11.82 -5.80 0.96
CA GLY A 106 10.82 -6.40 1.85
C GLY A 106 10.76 -7.93 1.81
N GLY A 107 11.49 -8.58 0.92
CA GLY A 107 11.63 -10.03 0.88
C GLY A 107 13.03 -10.48 0.47
N GLY A 108 13.30 -11.77 0.60
CA GLY A 108 14.53 -12.40 0.10
C GLY A 108 14.45 -13.92 0.12
N HIS A 109 15.27 -14.59 -0.70
CA HIS A 109 15.28 -16.06 -0.77
C HIS A 109 15.67 -16.71 0.56
N SER A 110 16.36 -15.97 1.44
CA SER A 110 16.65 -16.39 2.79
C SER A 110 16.65 -15.20 3.77
N LYS A 111 16.57 -15.48 5.08
CA LYS A 111 16.58 -14.45 6.14
C LYS A 111 17.80 -13.51 6.10
N ASN A 112 18.90 -13.94 5.49
CA ASN A 112 20.14 -13.16 5.44
C ASN A 112 20.22 -12.22 4.22
N GLU A 113 19.33 -12.40 3.25
CA GLU A 113 19.30 -11.64 1.99
C GLU A 113 18.33 -10.46 2.03
N ASN A 114 17.54 -10.33 3.09
CA ASN A 114 16.58 -9.25 3.23
C ASN A 114 17.26 -7.99 3.76
N ARG A 115 17.83 -7.19 2.87
CA ARG A 115 18.50 -5.93 3.18
C ARG A 115 17.87 -4.78 2.40
N PRO A 116 17.90 -3.54 2.94
CA PRO A 116 17.50 -2.37 2.17
C PRO A 116 18.32 -2.26 0.88
N VAL A 117 17.65 -1.95 -0.22
CA VAL A 117 18.32 -1.63 -1.49
C VAL A 117 18.79 -0.18 -1.42
N ILE A 118 20.01 0.09 -1.89
CA ILE A 118 20.54 1.45 -2.01
C ILE A 118 20.72 1.75 -3.50
N ILE A 119 20.06 2.78 -4.00
CA ILE A 119 20.20 3.25 -5.37
C ILE A 119 20.90 4.61 -5.35
N GLU A 120 21.94 4.74 -6.18
CA GLU A 120 22.65 6.00 -6.38
C GLU A 120 22.37 6.56 -7.78
N ARG A 121 21.83 7.78 -7.85
CA ARG A 121 21.69 8.55 -9.09
C ARG A 121 22.11 9.99 -8.82
N ASN A 122 22.80 10.63 -9.76
CA ASN A 122 23.26 12.01 -9.63
C ASN A 122 24.03 12.29 -8.32
N ASN A 123 24.81 11.31 -7.85
CA ASN A 123 25.54 11.31 -6.57
C ASN A 123 24.64 11.49 -5.33
N ILE A 124 23.37 11.12 -5.42
CA ILE A 124 22.43 11.06 -4.31
C ILE A 124 22.04 9.59 -4.08
N LYS A 125 22.17 9.12 -2.85
CA LYS A 125 21.88 7.75 -2.43
C LYS A 125 20.55 7.67 -1.71
N LEU A 126 19.63 6.88 -2.26
CA LEU A 126 18.35 6.57 -1.63
C LEU A 126 18.37 5.13 -1.10
N GLY A 127 18.03 4.95 0.18
CA GLY A 127 17.85 3.63 0.79
C GLY A 127 16.37 3.25 0.88
N PHE A 128 16.02 2.02 0.48
CA PHE A 128 14.65 1.53 0.42
C PHE A 128 14.43 0.32 1.33
N PRO A 129 13.97 0.51 2.57
CA PRO A 129 13.43 -0.58 3.37
C PRO A 129 11.92 -0.76 3.12
N GLY A 130 11.47 -2.01 2.97
CA GLY A 130 10.06 -2.36 2.70
C GLY A 130 9.50 -3.34 3.73
N TYR A 131 8.23 -3.18 4.12
CA TYR A 131 7.59 -4.00 5.15
C TYR A 131 6.10 -4.24 4.91
N ILE A 132 5.59 -5.33 5.51
CA ILE A 132 4.16 -5.63 5.61
C ILE A 132 3.67 -5.65 7.07
N SER A 133 2.49 -5.07 7.31
CA SER A 133 1.73 -5.27 8.53
C SER A 133 0.95 -6.61 8.55
N GLY A 134 0.70 -7.16 9.73
CA GLY A 134 -0.21 -8.29 9.89
C GLY A 134 0.36 -9.51 10.61
N ARG A 135 -0.54 -10.44 10.97
CA ARG A 135 -0.25 -11.53 11.93
C ARG A 135 -0.06 -12.91 11.29
N TRP A 136 0.15 -12.97 9.98
CA TRP A 136 0.26 -14.22 9.24
C TRP A 136 1.64 -14.89 9.41
N ARG A 137 1.73 -16.22 9.27
CA ARG A 137 3.00 -16.94 9.45
C ARG A 137 3.79 -16.93 8.15
N VAL A 138 5.06 -16.51 8.24
CA VAL A 138 6.02 -16.59 7.14
C VAL A 138 6.70 -17.96 7.21
N PRO A 139 6.74 -18.73 6.11
CA PRO A 139 7.51 -19.97 6.02
C PRO A 139 8.98 -19.76 6.43
N LYS A 140 9.62 -20.79 7.00
CA LYS A 140 10.96 -20.62 7.60
C LYS A 140 12.06 -20.46 6.57
N GLU A 141 11.80 -20.93 5.35
CA GLU A 141 12.74 -21.00 4.23
C GLU A 141 12.97 -19.63 3.60
N ILE A 142 12.00 -18.71 3.71
CA ILE A 142 12.01 -17.40 3.06
C ILE A 142 12.10 -16.26 4.06
N ALA A 143 12.34 -15.05 3.56
CA ALA A 143 12.27 -13.82 4.33
C ALA A 143 11.16 -12.91 3.79
N ILE A 144 10.33 -12.41 4.71
CA ILE A 144 9.37 -11.33 4.45
C ILE A 144 9.45 -10.39 5.64
N ASN A 145 9.78 -9.14 5.38
CA ASN A 145 9.92 -8.09 6.37
C ASN A 145 8.56 -7.71 6.92
N LYS A 146 8.37 -7.90 8.21
CA LYS A 146 7.16 -7.46 8.89
C LYS A 146 7.42 -6.14 9.59
N ILE A 147 6.38 -5.33 9.72
CA ILE A 147 6.40 -4.18 10.60
C ILE A 147 6.52 -4.69 12.04
N GLN A 148 7.76 -4.73 12.51
CA GLN A 148 8.13 -4.87 13.90
C GLN A 148 8.88 -3.59 14.25
N GLU A 149 8.23 -2.69 14.97
CA GLU A 149 8.69 -1.30 15.13
C GLU A 149 10.19 -1.20 15.45
N ARG A 150 10.69 -1.98 16.41
CA ARG A 150 12.12 -1.99 16.77
C ARG A 150 13.05 -2.38 15.63
N GLU A 151 12.64 -3.30 14.76
CA GLU A 151 13.42 -3.71 13.59
C GLU A 151 13.39 -2.61 12.53
N VAL A 152 12.21 -2.05 12.24
CA VAL A 152 12.04 -0.94 11.29
C VAL A 152 12.90 0.26 11.68
N LEU A 153 12.84 0.69 12.95
CA LEU A 153 13.65 1.81 13.44
C LEU A 153 15.15 1.56 13.28
N ARG A 154 15.61 0.33 13.53
CA ARG A 154 17.02 -0.05 13.33
C ARG A 154 17.40 -0.01 11.85
N ASP A 155 16.52 -0.50 10.99
CA ASP A 155 16.73 -0.56 9.54
C ASP A 155 16.63 0.81 8.86
N ILE A 156 16.08 1.82 9.53
CA ILE A 156 16.16 3.23 9.13
C ILE A 156 17.50 3.84 9.60
N ALA A 157 17.87 3.61 10.86
CA ALA A 157 19.08 4.18 11.44
C ALA A 157 20.39 3.67 10.79
N GLN A 158 20.41 2.45 10.25
CA GLN A 158 21.60 1.88 9.60
C GLN A 158 21.90 2.52 8.23
N PRO A 159 20.97 2.52 7.24
CA PRO A 159 21.17 3.17 5.94
C PRO A 159 21.40 4.67 6.05
N LYS A 160 20.87 5.36 7.06
CA LYS A 160 21.12 6.80 7.29
C LYS A 160 22.61 7.16 7.39
N LYS A 161 23.48 6.20 7.69
CA LYS A 161 24.95 6.42 7.69
C LYS A 161 25.58 6.41 6.30
N SER A 162 24.88 5.88 5.30
CA SER A 162 25.39 5.62 3.95
C SER A 162 24.50 6.16 2.83
N CYS A 163 23.31 6.65 3.15
CA CYS A 163 22.31 7.20 2.24
C CYS A 163 22.03 8.66 2.61
N ASP A 164 21.70 9.46 1.60
CA ASP A 164 21.25 10.84 1.78
C ASP A 164 19.79 10.87 2.27
N HIS A 165 18.97 9.94 1.77
CA HIS A 165 17.55 9.81 2.13
C HIS A 165 17.16 8.33 2.30
N VAL A 166 16.24 8.08 3.24
CA VAL A 166 15.64 6.75 3.46
C VAL A 166 14.15 6.83 3.09
N ILE A 167 13.73 5.98 2.15
CA ILE A 167 12.39 5.92 1.58
C ILE A 167 11.74 4.62 2.07
N VAL A 168 10.91 4.71 3.09
CA VAL A 168 10.30 3.55 3.75
C VAL A 168 9.00 3.17 3.05
N SER A 169 8.89 1.92 2.58
CA SER A 169 7.64 1.39 2.04
C SER A 169 6.90 0.54 3.07
N LEU A 170 5.63 0.86 3.31
CA LEU A 170 4.78 0.18 4.30
C LEU A 170 3.48 -0.30 3.66
N HIS A 171 3.31 -1.62 3.61
CA HIS A 171 2.05 -2.24 3.24
C HIS A 171 1.19 -2.46 4.50
N TRP A 172 0.32 -1.49 4.82
CA TRP A 172 -0.29 -1.27 6.14
C TRP A 172 -1.68 -0.64 6.12
N GLY A 173 -2.35 -0.62 7.27
CA GLY A 173 -3.68 -0.03 7.39
C GLY A 173 -4.80 -1.05 7.17
N ILE A 174 -5.96 -0.56 6.72
CA ILE A 174 -7.20 -1.36 6.64
C ILE A 174 -7.79 -1.18 5.24
N GLU A 175 -8.08 -2.30 4.57
CA GLU A 175 -8.77 -2.34 3.28
C GLU A 175 -10.01 -1.41 3.26
N HIS A 176 -10.06 -0.58 2.23
CA HIS A 176 -11.09 0.38 1.82
C HIS A 176 -11.30 1.58 2.76
N VAL A 177 -10.46 1.76 3.77
CA VAL A 177 -10.56 2.90 4.68
C VAL A 177 -9.84 4.13 4.11
N LEU A 178 -10.55 5.25 3.95
CA LEU A 178 -10.03 6.50 3.38
C LEU A 178 -9.08 7.29 4.30
N TYR A 179 -9.25 7.15 5.61
CA TYR A 179 -8.45 7.90 6.60
C TYR A 179 -7.44 6.97 7.26
N PRO A 180 -6.14 7.32 7.30
CA PRO A 180 -5.16 6.53 8.02
C PRO A 180 -5.55 6.41 9.50
N SER A 181 -5.32 5.25 10.08
CA SER A 181 -5.58 5.03 11.50
C SER A 181 -4.65 5.86 12.38
N PRO A 182 -5.05 6.22 13.61
CA PRO A 182 -4.16 6.87 14.56
C PRO A 182 -2.84 6.13 14.77
N ASP A 183 -2.87 4.79 14.74
CA ASP A 183 -1.66 3.95 14.86
C ASP A 183 -0.75 4.05 13.61
N GLN A 184 -1.31 4.26 12.40
CA GLN A 184 -0.53 4.53 11.19
C GLN A 184 0.15 5.90 11.28
N ILE A 185 -0.59 6.93 11.72
CA ILE A 185 -0.05 8.30 11.86
C ILE A 185 1.09 8.32 12.88
N ASP A 186 0.83 7.76 14.07
CA ASP A 186 1.81 7.66 15.16
C ASP A 186 3.08 6.88 14.76
N LEU A 187 2.92 5.75 14.05
CA LEU A 187 4.07 5.03 13.51
C LEU A 187 4.80 5.86 12.44
N GLY A 188 4.07 6.51 11.53
CA GLY A 188 4.65 7.37 10.49
C GLY A 188 5.54 8.47 11.07
N HIS A 189 5.02 9.23 12.04
CA HIS A 189 5.77 10.28 12.74
C HIS A 189 7.04 9.72 13.40
N ARG A 190 6.95 8.59 14.09
CA ARG A 190 8.14 7.95 14.69
C ARG A 190 9.19 7.54 13.67
N LEU A 191 8.79 7.05 12.50
CA LEU A 191 9.75 6.68 11.45
C LEU A 191 10.47 7.90 10.88
N ILE A 192 9.74 9.01 10.68
CA ILE A 192 10.34 10.30 10.28
C ILE A 192 11.32 10.79 11.35
N ASP A 193 10.92 10.82 12.63
CA ASP A 193 11.78 11.26 13.73
C ASP A 193 13.09 10.44 13.84
N GLU A 194 13.06 9.17 13.45
CA GLU A 194 14.21 8.27 13.44
C GLU A 194 15.06 8.40 12.15
N GLY A 195 14.58 9.16 11.17
CA GLY A 195 15.35 9.61 10.00
C GLY A 195 14.90 9.07 8.66
N ALA A 196 13.67 8.55 8.54
CA ALA A 196 13.05 8.39 7.23
C ALA A 196 12.79 9.78 6.62
N SER A 197 13.01 9.90 5.31
CA SER A 197 12.70 11.12 4.55
C SER A 197 11.37 11.04 3.84
N VAL A 198 10.96 9.84 3.45
CA VAL A 198 9.69 9.60 2.78
C VAL A 198 9.10 8.30 3.28
N ILE A 199 7.80 8.28 3.56
CA ILE A 199 7.02 7.07 3.83
C ILE A 199 6.04 6.89 2.68
N LEU A 200 6.10 5.72 2.03
CA LEU A 200 5.23 5.31 0.94
C LEU A 200 4.31 4.19 1.43
N GLY A 201 3.05 4.54 1.68
CA GLY A 201 2.02 3.65 2.15
C GLY A 201 1.25 2.95 1.02
N HIS A 202 0.81 1.73 1.34
CA HIS A 202 0.18 0.75 0.46
C HIS A 202 -0.78 -0.12 1.29
N HIS A 203 -1.66 -0.92 0.67
CA HIS A 203 -2.62 -1.88 1.25
C HIS A 203 -4.09 -1.47 1.36
N PRO A 204 -4.47 -0.22 1.71
CA PRO A 204 -5.88 0.10 1.90
C PRO A 204 -6.74 -0.05 0.65
N ASP A 205 -6.20 -0.33 -0.54
CA ASP A 205 -6.93 -0.31 -1.81
C ASP A 205 -7.73 1.00 -2.02
N ALA A 206 -7.25 2.08 -1.40
CA ALA A 206 -7.88 3.37 -1.33
C ALA A 206 -6.79 4.43 -1.17
N LEU A 207 -6.97 5.54 -1.86
CA LEU A 207 -6.11 6.71 -1.71
C LEU A 207 -6.31 7.32 -0.31
N GLN A 208 -5.21 7.57 0.40
CA GLN A 208 -5.24 8.22 1.71
C GLN A 208 -4.47 9.54 1.68
N GLY A 209 -4.55 10.29 2.77
CA GLY A 209 -3.92 11.59 2.89
C GLY A 209 -2.40 11.55 2.73
N ILE A 210 -1.85 12.70 2.36
CA ILE A 210 -0.43 13.01 2.37
C ILE A 210 -0.18 14.09 3.43
N GLU A 211 0.87 13.90 4.22
CA GLU A 211 1.25 14.81 5.30
C GLU A 211 2.72 15.21 5.13
N GLU A 212 3.00 16.50 5.25
CA GLU A 212 4.36 17.01 5.48
C GLU A 212 4.59 17.09 7.00
N TYR A 213 5.58 16.34 7.48
CA TYR A 213 5.91 16.26 8.90
C TYR A 213 7.41 16.51 9.09
N HIS A 214 7.77 17.53 9.86
CA HIS A 214 9.18 17.92 10.13
C HIS A 214 10.06 18.17 8.89
N GLY A 215 9.45 18.50 7.74
CA GLY A 215 10.19 18.66 6.48
C GLY A 215 10.46 17.34 5.76
N ASP A 216 9.71 16.29 6.09
CA ASP A 216 9.71 15.00 5.41
C ASP A 216 8.27 14.63 4.99
N LEU A 217 8.12 13.66 4.10
CA LEU A 217 6.83 13.34 3.47
C LEU A 217 6.26 12.00 3.94
N ILE A 218 4.97 11.98 4.29
CA ILE A 218 4.22 10.76 4.59
C ILE A 218 3.05 10.65 3.62
N ALA A 219 3.12 9.72 2.67
CA ALA A 219 1.97 9.33 1.86
C ALA A 219 1.36 8.06 2.48
N TYR A 220 0.21 8.17 3.15
CA TYR A 220 -0.34 7.06 3.93
C TYR A 220 -0.85 5.89 3.09
N SER A 221 -1.30 6.18 1.86
CA SER A 221 -1.61 5.22 0.81
C SER A 221 -1.63 5.93 -0.54
N LEU A 222 -0.91 5.39 -1.53
CA LEU A 222 -0.91 5.90 -2.90
C LEU A 222 -2.09 5.38 -3.76
N GLY A 223 -2.95 4.56 -3.18
CA GLY A 223 -4.07 3.92 -3.89
C GLY A 223 -3.62 2.77 -4.79
N ASN A 224 -4.44 2.40 -5.78
CA ASN A 224 -4.17 1.26 -6.65
C ASN A 224 -3.62 1.68 -8.02
N PHE A 225 -2.69 0.92 -8.58
CA PHE A 225 -1.98 1.30 -9.80
C PHE A 225 -1.47 0.10 -10.63
N PRO A 226 -2.29 -0.48 -11.53
CA PRO A 226 -3.76 -0.49 -11.60
C PRO A 226 -4.40 -1.59 -10.73
N PHE A 227 -5.73 -1.74 -10.79
CA PHE A 227 -6.53 -2.63 -9.94
C PHE A 227 -7.64 -3.37 -10.69
N GLU A 228 -7.81 -4.67 -10.45
CA GLU A 228 -8.88 -5.49 -11.06
C GLU A 228 -10.14 -5.63 -10.18
N HIS A 229 -10.19 -5.03 -8.98
CA HIS A 229 -11.24 -5.38 -8.01
C HIS A 229 -12.44 -4.42 -8.04
N LYS A 230 -13.64 -4.99 -8.19
CA LYS A 230 -14.89 -4.35 -7.76
C LYS A 230 -15.14 -4.76 -6.32
N PRO A 231 -15.37 -3.84 -5.36
CA PRO A 231 -15.54 -4.19 -3.97
C PRO A 231 -16.62 -5.27 -3.82
N PRO A 232 -16.46 -6.20 -2.86
CA PRO A 232 -17.38 -7.32 -2.71
C PRO A 232 -18.81 -6.87 -2.36
N PHE A 233 -18.99 -5.62 -1.94
CA PHE A 233 -20.28 -5.02 -1.60
C PHE A 233 -20.32 -3.54 -2.00
N GLY A 234 -21.43 -3.10 -2.59
CA GLY A 234 -21.66 -1.69 -2.97
C GLY A 234 -21.20 -1.37 -4.39
N LYS A 235 -21.38 -0.12 -4.80
CA LYS A 235 -20.70 0.41 -5.99
C LYS A 235 -19.21 0.57 -5.63
N PRO A 236 -18.27 0.39 -6.59
CA PRO A 236 -16.90 0.84 -6.40
C PRO A 236 -16.95 2.29 -5.89
N ASP A 237 -16.37 2.52 -4.72
CA ASP A 237 -16.11 3.88 -4.31
C ASP A 237 -15.09 4.45 -5.31
N GLN A 238 -15.29 5.69 -5.76
CA GLN A 238 -14.44 6.30 -6.78
C GLN A 238 -12.97 6.31 -6.32
N SER A 239 -12.75 6.44 -5.00
CA SER A 239 -11.46 6.34 -4.32
C SER A 239 -10.68 5.03 -4.57
N MET A 240 -11.37 3.92 -4.87
CA MET A 240 -10.74 2.61 -5.12
C MET A 240 -10.17 2.49 -6.53
N SER A 241 -10.66 3.33 -7.46
CA SER A 241 -10.20 3.40 -8.84
C SER A 241 -9.28 4.59 -9.07
N GLN A 242 -8.80 5.22 -7.99
CA GLN A 242 -7.90 6.36 -8.01
C GLN A 242 -6.53 5.96 -7.46
N SER A 243 -5.52 6.65 -7.95
CA SER A 243 -4.17 6.62 -7.41
C SER A 243 -3.51 7.96 -7.64
N VAL A 244 -2.43 8.18 -6.90
CA VAL A 244 -1.51 9.27 -7.18
C VAL A 244 -0.12 8.74 -7.35
N ASN A 245 0.52 9.19 -8.41
CA ASN A 245 1.96 9.06 -8.56
C ASN A 245 2.58 10.30 -7.95
N ILE A 246 3.47 10.10 -6.97
CA ILE A 246 4.19 11.20 -6.34
C ILE A 246 5.57 11.29 -6.98
N GLU A 247 5.87 12.45 -7.56
CA GLU A 247 7.19 12.81 -8.05
C GLU A 247 7.91 13.65 -7.00
N ILE A 248 8.99 13.14 -6.41
CA ILE A 248 9.75 13.81 -5.33
C ILE A 248 11.07 14.32 -5.89
N LYS A 249 11.22 15.64 -6.04
CA LYS A 249 12.43 16.31 -6.59
C LYS A 249 13.46 16.63 -5.50
N ARG A 250 12.94 16.92 -4.31
CA ARG A 250 13.62 17.07 -3.01
C ARG A 250 12.62 16.61 -1.95
N VAL A 251 13.07 16.21 -0.77
CA VAL A 251 12.22 15.55 0.24
C VAL A 251 10.89 16.27 0.55
N CYS A 252 10.81 17.61 0.48
CA CYS A 252 9.57 18.39 0.62
C CYS A 252 9.05 19.03 -0.68
N GLU A 253 9.72 18.79 -1.81
CA GLU A 253 9.27 19.30 -3.11
C GLU A 253 8.72 18.13 -3.90
N TYR A 254 7.41 17.98 -3.87
CA TYR A 254 6.71 16.92 -4.57
C TYR A 254 5.63 17.45 -5.51
N SER A 255 5.33 16.67 -6.55
CA SER A 255 4.17 16.85 -7.41
C SER A 255 3.29 15.60 -7.37
N MET A 256 2.01 15.78 -7.63
CA MET A 256 1.03 14.69 -7.69
C MET A 256 0.48 14.61 -9.10
N ILE A 257 0.55 13.42 -9.68
CA ILE A 257 -0.14 13.08 -10.91
C ILE A 257 -1.33 12.20 -10.52
N ALA A 258 -2.53 12.76 -10.65
CA ALA A 258 -3.76 12.01 -10.39
C ALA A 258 -3.96 10.99 -11.50
N CYS A 259 -4.31 9.77 -11.12
CA CYS A 259 -4.59 8.68 -12.04
C CYS A 259 -5.93 8.04 -11.72
N THR A 260 -6.60 7.56 -12.77
CA THR A 260 -7.77 6.69 -12.65
C THR A 260 -7.51 5.34 -13.30
N ILE A 261 -8.33 4.36 -12.94
CA ILE A 261 -8.28 3.02 -13.52
C ILE A 261 -9.47 2.88 -14.47
N ASN A 262 -9.17 2.61 -15.74
CA ASN A 262 -10.20 2.48 -16.76
C ASN A 262 -10.91 1.11 -16.70
N GLU A 263 -11.89 0.91 -17.58
CA GLU A 263 -12.66 -0.32 -17.70
C GLU A 263 -11.86 -1.58 -18.08
N ASN A 264 -10.65 -1.42 -18.61
CA ASN A 264 -9.72 -2.50 -18.90
C ASN A 264 -8.76 -2.80 -17.74
N PHE A 265 -8.91 -2.09 -16.61
CA PHE A 265 -7.99 -2.12 -15.49
C PHE A 265 -6.59 -1.63 -15.85
N ALA A 266 -6.50 -0.64 -16.73
CA ALA A 266 -5.26 0.07 -17.02
C ALA A 266 -5.27 1.45 -16.35
N SER A 267 -4.11 1.89 -15.88
CA SER A 267 -3.93 3.21 -15.27
C SER A 267 -3.90 4.29 -16.35
N GLN A 268 -4.66 5.37 -16.16
CA GLN A 268 -4.67 6.55 -17.03
C GLN A 268 -4.44 7.82 -16.20
N VAL A 269 -3.76 8.81 -16.78
CA VAL A 269 -3.69 10.15 -16.19
C VAL A 269 -5.09 10.75 -16.17
N ALA A 270 -5.52 11.25 -15.01
CA ALA A 270 -6.77 11.99 -14.88
C ALA A 270 -6.60 13.40 -15.46
N TYR A 271 -7.65 13.94 -16.09
CA TYR A 271 -7.63 15.27 -16.69
C TYR A 271 -8.82 16.12 -16.23
N GLU A 272 -8.63 17.44 -16.30
CA GLU A 272 -9.67 18.43 -16.06
C GLU A 272 -10.36 18.20 -14.70
N ARG A 273 -11.69 18.05 -14.71
CA ARG A 273 -12.50 17.89 -13.51
C ARG A 273 -12.14 16.65 -12.69
N GLU A 274 -11.73 15.56 -13.34
CA GLU A 274 -11.38 14.32 -12.63
C GLU A 274 -10.08 14.53 -11.83
N GLU A 275 -9.11 15.24 -12.39
CA GLU A 275 -7.88 15.62 -11.68
C GLU A 275 -8.18 16.55 -10.49
N GLU A 276 -9.04 17.55 -10.71
CA GLU A 276 -9.45 18.50 -9.67
C GLU A 276 -10.18 17.80 -8.50
N ASP A 277 -11.10 16.89 -8.80
CA ASP A 277 -11.86 16.14 -7.82
C ASP A 277 -10.92 15.24 -6.98
N ILE A 278 -10.01 14.50 -7.62
CA ILE A 278 -9.01 13.66 -6.91
C ILE A 278 -8.12 14.50 -6.01
N ARG A 279 -7.58 15.61 -6.54
CA ARG A 279 -6.73 16.52 -5.76
C ARG A 279 -7.46 17.08 -4.55
N LYS A 280 -8.72 17.48 -4.73
CA LYS A 280 -9.55 18.01 -3.64
C LYS A 280 -9.80 16.96 -2.56
N ASP A 281 -10.11 15.73 -2.95
CA ASP A 281 -10.37 14.63 -2.03
C ASP A 281 -9.11 14.32 -1.18
N ILE A 282 -7.93 14.24 -1.81
CA ILE A 282 -6.66 14.04 -1.09
C ILE A 282 -6.42 15.18 -0.11
N LEU A 283 -6.56 16.44 -0.54
CA LEU A 283 -6.32 17.60 0.33
C LEU A 283 -7.28 17.61 1.53
N GLN A 284 -8.54 17.21 1.34
CA GLN A 284 -9.51 17.07 2.43
C GLN A 284 -9.12 15.95 3.41
N ILE A 285 -8.68 14.81 2.89
CA ILE A 285 -8.22 13.68 3.71
C ILE A 285 -6.92 14.04 4.45
N SER A 286 -5.99 14.74 3.78
CA SER A 286 -4.74 15.26 4.35
C SER A 286 -4.99 16.23 5.51
N ASP A 287 -5.89 17.20 5.33
CA ASP A 287 -6.26 18.14 6.39
C ASP A 287 -6.88 17.41 7.59
N SER A 288 -7.77 16.45 7.33
CA SER A 288 -8.39 15.62 8.37
C SER A 288 -7.38 14.72 9.08
N THR A 289 -6.35 14.24 8.37
CA THR A 289 -5.27 13.40 8.93
C THR A 289 -4.40 14.22 9.87
N THR A 290 -3.96 15.40 9.41
CA THR A 290 -3.07 16.29 10.16
C THR A 290 -3.76 16.87 11.40
N ASN A 291 -5.02 17.31 11.26
CA ASN A 291 -5.78 17.92 12.35
C ASN A 291 -6.50 16.89 13.24
N GLY A 292 -6.71 15.67 12.72
CA GLY A 292 -7.53 14.65 13.37
C GLY A 292 -6.88 13.95 14.57
N LEU A 293 -5.58 14.11 14.78
CA LEU A 293 -4.86 13.47 15.88
C LEU A 293 -5.35 13.90 17.28
N GLU A 294 -5.94 15.09 17.40
CA GLU A 294 -6.41 15.60 18.70
C GLU A 294 -7.63 14.81 19.24
N ASN A 295 -8.37 14.10 18.37
CA ASN A 295 -9.52 13.31 18.80
C ASN A 295 -9.64 11.99 18.01
N PRO A 296 -8.86 10.96 18.33
CA PRO A 296 -8.89 9.66 17.65
C PRO A 296 -10.28 9.00 17.57
N THR A 297 -11.25 9.45 18.38
CA THR A 297 -12.61 8.94 18.34
C THR A 297 -13.34 9.29 17.04
N TRP A 298 -13.06 10.42 16.39
CA TRP A 298 -13.72 10.76 15.12
C TRP A 298 -13.44 9.69 14.07
N TRP A 299 -12.22 9.18 14.02
CA TRP A 299 -11.81 8.16 13.06
C TRP A 299 -12.65 6.89 13.20
N TYR A 300 -12.91 6.44 14.43
CA TYR A 300 -13.79 5.29 14.67
C TYR A 300 -15.25 5.56 14.27
N LYS A 301 -15.73 6.81 14.26
CA LYS A 301 -17.07 7.17 13.75
C LYS A 301 -17.15 7.03 12.23
N GLU A 302 -16.08 7.40 11.53
CA GLU A 302 -16.04 7.34 10.07
C GLU A 302 -15.97 5.90 9.57
N ILE A 303 -15.13 5.07 10.19
CA ILE A 303 -14.83 3.74 9.65
C ILE A 303 -15.80 2.64 10.10
N VAL A 304 -16.63 2.88 11.12
CA VAL A 304 -17.38 1.81 11.80
C VAL A 304 -18.28 1.02 10.86
N ASP A 305 -19.01 1.69 9.97
CA ASP A 305 -19.97 1.03 9.10
C ASP A 305 -19.25 0.12 8.10
N LEU A 306 -18.20 0.65 7.45
CA LEU A 306 -17.39 -0.08 6.51
C LEU A 306 -16.70 -1.27 7.17
N TYR A 307 -16.00 -1.03 8.27
CA TYR A 307 -15.20 -2.04 8.95
C TYR A 307 -16.06 -3.17 9.52
N LEU A 308 -17.10 -2.85 10.28
CA LEU A 308 -17.95 -3.87 10.91
C LEU A 308 -18.77 -4.64 9.86
N THR A 309 -19.40 -3.92 8.92
CA THR A 309 -20.24 -4.56 7.89
C THR A 309 -19.42 -5.44 6.97
N GLY A 310 -18.25 -4.96 6.51
CA GLY A 310 -17.36 -5.72 5.63
C GLY A 310 -16.90 -7.03 6.27
N ASN A 311 -16.42 -6.96 7.52
CA ASN A 311 -15.96 -8.14 8.24
C ASN A 311 -17.10 -9.09 8.63
N MET A 312 -18.26 -8.57 9.05
CA MET A 312 -19.43 -9.41 9.35
C MET A 312 -19.85 -10.25 8.13
N LYS A 313 -19.92 -9.65 6.94
CA LYS A 313 -20.24 -10.38 5.71
C LYS A 313 -19.19 -11.44 5.37
N LYS A 314 -17.90 -11.16 5.60
CA LYS A 314 -16.80 -12.15 5.45
C LYS A 314 -17.04 -13.34 6.41
N TYR A 315 -17.46 -13.09 7.66
CA TYR A 315 -17.80 -14.15 8.62
C TYR A 315 -19.08 -14.91 8.26
N GLU A 316 -20.16 -14.23 7.85
CA GLU A 316 -21.42 -14.85 7.41
C GLU A 316 -21.18 -15.88 6.31
N LYS A 317 -20.38 -15.51 5.29
CA LYS A 317 -19.99 -16.44 4.20
C LYS A 317 -19.23 -17.66 4.70
N ARG A 318 -18.41 -17.51 5.75
CA ARG A 318 -17.63 -18.61 6.33
C ARG A 318 -18.47 -19.49 7.25
N ILE A 319 -19.42 -18.91 7.98
CA ILE A 319 -20.35 -19.59 8.89
C ILE A 319 -21.35 -20.43 8.08
N GLY A 320 -21.84 -19.90 6.95
CA GLY A 320 -22.77 -20.61 6.04
C GLY A 320 -22.22 -21.93 5.47
N ASN A 321 -20.93 -22.20 5.61
CA ASN A 321 -20.27 -23.46 5.23
C ASN A 321 -20.18 -24.47 6.40
N GLU A 322 -21.14 -24.46 7.32
CA GLU A 322 -21.38 -25.44 8.40
C GLU A 322 -20.19 -25.75 9.34
N THR A 323 -19.45 -24.74 9.80
CA THR A 323 -18.41 -24.96 10.83
C THR A 323 -18.58 -24.03 12.03
N LEU A 324 -18.46 -24.58 13.24
CA LEU A 324 -18.54 -23.83 14.51
C LEU A 324 -17.36 -22.86 14.69
N LYS A 325 -16.21 -23.16 14.07
CA LYS A 325 -14.96 -22.40 14.22
C LYS A 325 -15.09 -20.94 13.73
N PRO A 326 -15.55 -20.64 12.50
CA PRO A 326 -15.81 -19.27 12.06
C PRO A 326 -16.77 -18.48 12.97
N LEU A 327 -17.76 -19.14 13.58
CA LEU A 327 -18.66 -18.47 14.53
C LEU A 327 -17.92 -18.04 15.80
N VAL A 328 -17.12 -18.94 16.39
CA VAL A 328 -16.29 -18.60 17.56
C VAL A 328 -15.29 -17.49 17.22
N GLU A 329 -14.64 -17.58 16.06
CA GLU A 329 -13.74 -16.52 15.59
C GLU A 329 -14.45 -15.17 15.41
N CYS A 330 -15.69 -15.17 14.92
CA CYS A 330 -16.52 -13.97 14.80
C CYS A 330 -16.80 -13.37 16.18
N ILE A 331 -17.24 -14.17 17.15
CA ILE A 331 -17.50 -13.72 18.53
C ILE A 331 -16.24 -13.13 19.16
N VAL A 332 -15.09 -13.79 19.01
CA VAL A 332 -13.81 -13.28 19.53
C VAL A 332 -13.43 -11.96 18.85
N TRP A 333 -13.62 -11.84 17.53
CA TRP A 333 -13.37 -10.62 16.79
C TRP A 333 -14.24 -9.45 17.27
N LEU A 334 -15.55 -9.66 17.45
CA LEU A 334 -16.49 -8.65 17.97
C LEU A 334 -16.09 -8.11 19.35
N MET A 335 -15.38 -8.91 20.14
CA MET A 335 -14.91 -8.55 21.49
C MET A 335 -13.51 -7.92 21.51
N THR A 336 -12.88 -7.70 20.35
CA THR A 336 -11.58 -7.03 20.30
C THR A 336 -11.69 -5.57 20.75
N SER A 337 -10.60 -5.03 21.31
CA SER A 337 -10.53 -3.61 21.69
C SER A 337 -10.86 -2.68 20.52
N PHE A 338 -10.47 -3.07 19.30
CA PHE A 338 -10.79 -2.34 18.08
C PHE A 338 -12.29 -2.28 17.81
N CYS A 339 -12.99 -3.42 17.80
CA CYS A 339 -14.45 -3.46 17.61
C CYS A 339 -15.19 -2.68 18.70
N ILE A 340 -14.73 -2.73 19.95
CA ILE A 340 -15.29 -1.95 21.05
C ILE A 340 -15.20 -0.44 20.77
N LYS A 341 -14.05 0.05 20.29
CA LYS A 341 -13.90 1.46 19.90
C LYS A 341 -14.79 1.82 18.70
N CYS A 342 -14.95 0.92 17.72
CA CYS A 342 -15.91 1.12 16.63
C CYS A 342 -17.35 1.26 17.16
N TYR A 343 -17.80 0.41 18.08
CA TYR A 343 -19.14 0.54 18.68
C TYR A 343 -19.32 1.85 19.43
N GLN A 344 -18.28 2.30 20.17
CA GLN A 344 -18.31 3.62 20.81
C GLN A 344 -18.43 4.75 19.78
N GLY A 345 -17.72 4.65 18.65
CA GLY A 345 -17.86 5.56 17.52
C GLY A 345 -19.30 5.60 16.98
N PHE A 346 -19.88 4.44 16.68
CA PHE A 346 -21.27 4.33 16.20
C PHE A 346 -22.29 4.95 17.16
N LEU A 347 -22.19 4.66 18.47
CA LEU A 347 -23.10 5.21 19.47
C LEU A 347 -22.99 6.74 19.56
N ARG A 348 -21.77 7.28 19.48
CA ARG A 348 -21.56 8.73 19.49
C ARG A 348 -22.12 9.40 18.24
N ARG A 349 -21.88 8.84 17.05
CA ARG A 349 -22.43 9.38 15.79
C ARG A 349 -23.96 9.48 15.85
N ARG A 350 -24.63 8.43 16.33
CA ARG A 350 -26.08 8.46 16.56
C ARG A 350 -26.53 9.49 17.58
N THR A 351 -25.75 9.70 18.64
CA THR A 351 -26.06 10.71 19.65
C THR A 351 -25.95 12.12 19.07
N ASP A 352 -24.93 12.37 18.23
CA ASP A 352 -24.75 13.65 17.57
C ASP A 352 -25.88 13.93 16.58
N GLU A 353 -26.29 12.94 15.77
CA GLU A 353 -27.45 13.02 14.87
C GLU A 353 -28.73 13.39 15.62
N LEU A 354 -29.01 12.73 16.74
CA LEU A 354 -30.18 13.00 17.58
C LEU A 354 -30.17 14.37 18.27
N ASN A 355 -28.99 14.98 18.44
CA ASN A 355 -28.86 16.31 19.05
C ASN A 355 -28.93 17.45 18.00
N MET A 356 -28.89 17.12 16.71
CA MET A 356 -29.04 18.08 15.61
C MET A 356 -30.48 18.16 15.08
N GLU A 357 -31.33 17.18 15.41
CA GLU A 357 -32.79 17.20 15.23
C GLU A 357 -33.49 17.91 16.39
#